data_AF-A0A351X2J2-F1
#
_entry.id   AF-A0A351X2J2-F1
#
_cell.length_a   1.000
_cell.length_b   1.000
_cell.length_c   1.000
_cell.angle_alpha   90.00
_cell.angle_beta   90.00
_cell.angle_gamma   90.00
#
_symmetry.space_group_name_H-M   'P 1'
#
loop_
_entity.id
_entity.type
_entity.pdbx_description
1 polymer ?
#
loop_
_entity_poly.entity_id
_entity_poly.type
_entity_poly.pdbx_seq_one_letter_code
_entity_poly.pdbx_strand_id
1 'polypeptide(L)'
;MNPVPRAKPHILFLFSDTGGGHRAAAEAIIEAINLEFPGQVTTEMVDIFLQYAPPPINLAPRIYPHLSQMPNMWEMGYRASDGRRRTRFA
;
A
#
# COMPACT_ATOMS: atom_id res chain seq x y z
N MET A 1 20.40 33.17 -19.38
CA MET A 1 19.48 32.48 -18.44
C MET A 1 20.12 31.15 -18.09
N ASN A 2 20.49 30.95 -16.83
CA ASN A 2 20.97 29.65 -16.35
C ASN A 2 19.78 28.68 -16.31
N PRO A 3 19.92 27.43 -16.79
CA PRO A 3 18.84 26.47 -16.69
C PRO A 3 18.51 26.22 -15.22
N VAL A 4 17.24 26.35 -14.84
CA VAL A 4 16.75 25.89 -13.54
C VAL A 4 17.02 24.38 -13.50
N PRO A 5 17.75 23.86 -12.50
CA PRO A 5 17.96 22.42 -12.37
C PRO A 5 16.59 21.75 -12.37
N ARG A 6 16.33 20.86 -13.34
CA ARG A 6 15.11 20.05 -13.30
C ARG A 6 15.13 19.28 -12.00
N ALA A 7 14.07 19.43 -11.20
CA ALA A 7 13.90 18.64 -10.00
C ALA A 7 14.03 17.16 -10.37
N LYS A 8 14.77 16.40 -9.54
CA LYS A 8 14.93 14.96 -9.73
C LYS A 8 13.54 14.31 -9.79
N PRO A 9 13.31 13.32 -10.66
CA PRO A 9 12.09 12.54 -10.63
C PRO A 9 11.84 11.95 -9.24
N HIS A 10 10.57 11.92 -8.83
CA HIS A 10 10.14 11.43 -7.53
C HIS A 10 9.20 10.23 -7.69
N ILE A 11 9.50 9.14 -7.00
CA ILE A 11 8.73 7.89 -7.05
C ILE A 11 8.10 7.65 -5.68
N LEU A 12 6.78 7.62 -5.64
CA LEU A 12 6.00 7.36 -4.43
C LEU A 12 5.55 5.89 -4.39
N PHE A 13 5.95 5.19 -3.33
CA PHE A 13 5.57 3.82 -3.03
C PHE A 13 4.39 3.81 -2.05
N LEU A 14 3.21 3.50 -2.57
CA LEU A 14 2.01 3.31 -1.76
C LEU A 14 1.95 1.86 -1.30
N PHE A 15 2.00 1.65 0.02
CA PHE A 15 1.92 0.31 0.61
C PHE A 15 1.06 0.36 1.87
N SER A 16 0.97 -0.78 2.58
CA SER A 16 0.50 -0.78 3.96
C SER A 16 0.98 -1.99 4.74
N ASP A 17 1.26 -1.77 6.03
CA ASP A 17 1.66 -2.80 7.00
C ASP A 17 0.48 -3.63 7.50
N THR A 18 -0.33 -4.18 6.60
CA THR A 18 -1.36 -5.16 6.94
C THR A 18 -0.81 -6.59 7.09
N GLY A 19 0.51 -6.78 7.02
CA GLY A 19 1.17 -8.08 7.26
C GLY A 19 1.31 -8.99 6.04
N GLY A 20 1.02 -8.51 4.83
CA GLY A 20 1.15 -9.29 3.58
C GLY A 20 2.55 -9.31 2.95
N GLY A 21 3.58 -8.77 3.61
CA GLY A 21 4.95 -8.70 3.05
C GLY A 21 5.19 -7.56 2.04
N HIS A 22 4.24 -6.65 1.86
CA HIS A 22 4.33 -5.54 0.89
C HIS A 22 5.48 -4.56 1.19
N ARG A 23 5.81 -4.35 2.47
CA ARG A 23 6.92 -3.49 2.90
C ARG A 23 8.26 -3.95 2.34
N ALA A 24 8.60 -5.23 2.54
CA ALA A 24 9.88 -5.79 2.10
C ALA A 24 10.04 -5.72 0.57
N ALA A 25 8.95 -5.93 -0.18
CA ALA A 25 8.96 -5.79 -1.63
C ALA A 25 9.22 -4.34 -2.08
N ALA A 26 8.58 -3.35 -1.43
CA ALA A 26 8.81 -1.94 -1.72
C ALA A 26 10.25 -1.51 -1.40
N GLU A 27 10.79 -1.93 -0.24
CA GLU A 27 12.16 -1.67 0.17
C GLU A 27 13.18 -2.25 -0.84
N ALA A 28 12.97 -3.49 -1.30
CA ALA A 28 13.84 -4.12 -2.30
C ALA A 28 13.85 -3.37 -3.64
N ILE A 29 12.70 -2.87 -4.09
CA ILE A 29 12.62 -2.08 -5.32
C ILE A 29 13.35 -0.73 -5.16
N ILE A 30 13.16 -0.06 -4.01
CA ILE A 30 13.85 1.21 -3.71
C ILE A 30 15.37 1.00 -3.67
N GLU A 31 15.83 -0.08 -3.06
CA GLU A 31 17.24 -0.43 -3.01
C GLU A 31 17.81 -0.65 -4.43
N ALA A 32 17.13 -1.46 -5.26
CA ALA A 32 17.53 -1.68 -6.65
C ALA A 32 17.59 -0.38 -7.46
N ILE A 33 16.61 0.52 -7.29
CA ILE A 33 16.61 1.84 -7.94
C ILE A 33 17.81 2.68 -7.50
N ASN A 34 18.15 2.68 -6.20
CA ASN A 34 19.29 3.44 -5.69
C ASN A 34 20.64 2.90 -6.16
N LEU A 35 20.74 1.58 -6.37
CA LEU A 35 21.92 0.93 -6.93
C LEU A 35 22.10 1.24 -8.43
N GLU A 36 21.04 1.14 -9.22
CA GLU A 36 21.09 1.32 -10.67
C GLU A 36 21.10 2.81 -11.09
N PHE A 37 20.49 3.69 -10.31
CA PHE A 37 20.30 5.11 -10.64
C PHE A 37 20.77 6.05 -9.51
N PRO A 38 22.04 5.97 -9.08
CA PRO A 38 22.52 6.67 -7.88
C PRO A 38 22.37 8.18 -8.01
N GLY A 39 21.58 8.76 -7.10
CA GLY A 39 21.35 10.21 -7.02
C GLY A 39 20.52 10.78 -8.18
N GLN A 40 19.95 9.96 -9.06
CA GLN A 40 19.15 10.43 -10.20
C GLN A 40 17.67 10.62 -9.85
N VAL A 41 17.15 9.85 -8.90
CA VAL A 41 15.75 9.88 -8.47
C VAL A 41 15.65 10.05 -6.96
N THR A 42 14.44 10.41 -6.50
CA THR A 42 14.07 10.42 -5.09
C THR A 42 12.91 9.45 -4.87
N THR A 43 12.83 8.84 -3.69
CA THR A 43 11.81 7.84 -3.36
C THR A 43 11.16 8.15 -2.02
N GLU A 44 9.87 7.90 -1.90
CA GLU A 44 9.11 8.00 -0.64
C GLU A 44 8.23 6.77 -0.46
N MET A 45 8.07 6.30 0.78
CA MET A 45 7.13 5.22 1.14
C MET A 45 6.02 5.76 2.02
N VAL A 46 4.77 5.55 1.62
CA VAL A 46 3.58 5.97 2.37
C VAL A 46 2.70 4.77 2.68
N ASP A 47 2.44 4.56 3.97
CA ASP A 47 1.39 3.64 4.42
C ASP A 47 0.04 4.35 4.31
N ILE A 48 -0.71 4.04 3.25
CA ILE A 48 -1.96 4.75 2.94
C ILE A 48 -3.03 4.53 4.02
N PHE A 49 -3.04 3.36 4.65
CA PHE A 49 -4.05 3.05 5.65
C PHE A 49 -3.69 3.74 6.96
N LEU A 50 -2.45 3.64 7.41
CA LEU A 50 -2.04 4.25 8.67
C LEU A 50 -2.04 5.78 8.62
N GLN A 51 -1.53 6.36 7.52
CA GLN A 51 -1.22 7.79 7.45
C GLN A 51 -2.37 8.63 6.89
N TYR A 52 -3.24 8.07 6.04
CA TYR A 52 -4.24 8.85 5.29
C TYR A 52 -5.69 8.36 5.43
N ALA A 53 -5.93 7.12 5.86
CA ALA A 53 -7.30 6.63 5.94
C ALA A 53 -8.06 7.29 7.10
N PRO A 54 -9.34 7.65 6.92
CA PRO A 54 -10.16 8.15 8.02
C PRO A 54 -10.47 7.02 9.03
N PRO A 55 -10.65 7.33 10.32
CA PRO A 55 -11.16 6.36 11.28
C PRO A 55 -12.52 5.78 10.82
N PRO A 56 -12.77 4.46 10.97
CA PRO A 56 -11.92 3.45 11.62
C PRO A 56 -10.93 2.73 10.67
N ILE A 57 -10.86 3.14 9.40
CA ILE A 57 -10.10 2.43 8.36
C ILE A 57 -8.58 2.50 8.63
N ASN A 58 -8.10 3.55 9.29
CA ASN A 58 -6.70 3.63 9.75
C ASN A 58 -6.29 2.61 10.82
N LEU A 59 -7.24 1.88 11.40
CA LEU A 59 -6.96 0.76 12.31
C LEU A 59 -6.71 -0.54 11.54
N ALA A 60 -6.92 -0.56 10.22
CA ALA A 60 -6.73 -1.75 9.39
C ALA A 60 -5.35 -2.41 9.58
N PRO A 61 -4.21 -1.69 9.63
CA PRO A 61 -2.90 -2.32 9.86
C PRO A 61 -2.82 -3.05 11.21
N ARG A 62 -3.53 -2.59 12.25
CA ARG A 62 -3.56 -3.25 13.57
C ARG A 62 -4.53 -4.42 13.61
N ILE A 63 -5.68 -4.30 12.96
CA ILE A 63 -6.76 -5.27 13.07
C ILE A 63 -6.55 -6.43 12.08
N TYR A 64 -6.02 -6.13 10.89
CA TYR A 64 -5.92 -7.09 9.79
C TYR A 64 -5.06 -8.32 10.12
N PRO A 65 -3.91 -8.23 10.81
CA PRO A 65 -3.14 -9.42 11.20
C PRO A 65 -3.89 -10.38 12.13
N HIS A 66 -4.83 -9.87 12.94
CA HIS A 66 -5.67 -10.70 13.80
C HIS A 66 -6.85 -11.29 13.02
N LEU A 67 -7.50 -10.49 12.17
CA LEU A 67 -8.58 -10.98 11.28
C LEU A 67 -8.08 -12.00 10.27
N SER A 68 -6.85 -11.84 9.75
CA SER A 68 -6.27 -12.75 8.76
C SER A 68 -6.10 -14.17 9.29
N GLN A 69 -5.97 -14.32 10.61
CA GLN A 69 -5.86 -15.60 11.31
C GLN A 69 -7.21 -16.23 11.67
N MET A 70 -8.34 -15.63 11.28
CA MET A 70 -9.70 -16.12 11.59
C MET A 70 -10.41 -16.60 10.31
N PRO A 71 -10.33 -17.90 9.94
CA PRO A 71 -10.95 -18.44 8.72
C PRO A 71 -12.45 -18.20 8.65
N ASN A 72 -13.15 -18.31 9.78
CA ASN A 72 -14.60 -18.10 9.86
C ASN A 72 -14.99 -16.65 9.54
N MET A 73 -14.13 -15.68 9.83
CA MET A 73 -14.38 -14.26 9.50
C MET A 73 -14.25 -14.03 7.99
N TRP A 74 -13.28 -14.67 7.34
CA TRP A 74 -13.17 -14.66 5.88
C TRP A 74 -14.35 -15.34 5.20
N GLU A 75 -14.79 -16.48 5.72
CA GLU A 75 -15.96 -17.18 5.19
C GLU A 75 -17.24 -16.35 5.34
N MET A 76 -17.44 -15.72 6.50
CA MET A 76 -18.57 -14.82 6.74
C MET A 76 -18.52 -13.60 5.82
N GLY A 77 -17.35 -12.97 5.69
CA GLY A 77 -17.13 -11.85 4.78
C GLY A 77 -17.40 -12.24 3.33
N TYR A 78 -16.90 -13.40 2.90
CA TYR A 78 -17.16 -13.95 1.58
C TYR A 78 -18.66 -14.15 1.37
N ARG A 79 -19.36 -14.90 2.24
CA ARG A 79 -20.81 -15.19 2.13
C ARG A 79 -21.67 -13.92 2.17
N ALA A 80 -21.33 -12.95 3.01
CA ALA A 80 -22.02 -11.66 3.07
C ALA A 80 -21.82 -10.86 1.78
N SER A 81 -20.65 -10.99 1.17
CA SER A 81 -20.29 -10.31 -0.06
C SER A 81 -20.78 -11.05 -1.32
N ASP A 82 -20.96 -12.36 -1.27
CA ASP A 82 -21.36 -13.25 -2.37
C ASP A 82 -22.89 -13.28 -2.59
N GLY A 83 -23.50 -12.09 -2.66
CA GLY A 83 -24.93 -11.90 -2.89
C GLY A 83 -25.27 -11.57 -4.34
N ARG A 84 -26.45 -12.02 -4.81
CA ARG A 84 -26.97 -11.78 -6.19
C ARG A 84 -27.07 -10.31 -6.64
N ARG A 85 -26.86 -9.34 -5.75
CA ARG A 85 -26.95 -7.89 -6.05
C ARG A 85 -25.68 -7.29 -6.64
N ARG A 86 -24.60 -8.06 -6.85
CA ARG A 86 -23.28 -7.50 -7.23
C ARG A 86 -23.07 -7.15 -8.71
N THR A 87 -23.94 -7.51 -9.65
CA THR A 87 -23.76 -7.15 -11.08
C THR A 87 -24.39 -5.80 -11.49
N ARG A 88 -24.81 -4.95 -10.55
CA ARG A 88 -25.50 -3.68 -10.86
C ARG A 88 -24.65 -2.40 -10.74
N PHE A 89 -23.36 -2.54 -10.45
CA PHE A 89 -22.42 -1.42 -10.50
C PHE A 89 -21.23 -1.83 -11.39
N ALA A 90 -21.52 -1.94 -12.69
CA ALA A 90 -20.56 -1.87 -13.78
C ALA A 90 -21.08 -0.79 -14.74
#